data_AF-A0A9E0U108-F1
#
_entry.id   AF-A0A9E0U108-F1
#
_cell.length_a   1.000
_cell.length_b   1.000
_cell.length_c   1.000
_cell.angle_alpha   90.00
_cell.angle_beta   90.00
_cell.angle_gamma   90.00
#
_symmetry.space_group_name_H-M   'P 1'
#
loop_
_entity.id
_entity.type
_entity.pdbx_description
1 polymer ?
#
loop_
_entity_poly.entity_id
_entity_poly.type
_entity_poly.pdbx_seq_one_letter_code
_entity_poly.pdbx_strand_id
1 'polypeptide(L)'
;MIRKTAPVFLLAFLLPSLAMAQGAVQWGSSDKPYRQPANGMKGYYEPEKVTRDGDTVSFKIYRSADPVVPDELGNYTVNCDTREYVTTEKGKATPPMKLLAGEQIYPMAAKFCEWGDGKGFFKQFF
;
A
#
# COMPACT_ATOMS: atom_id res chain seq x y z
N MET A 1 16.82 41.61 47.90
CA MET A 1 16.84 42.98 47.32
C MET A 1 17.28 42.89 45.87
N ILE A 2 16.49 43.49 44.98
CA ILE A 2 16.70 43.62 43.54
C ILE A 2 17.55 44.87 43.27
N ARG A 3 18.51 44.81 42.33
CA ARG A 3 18.84 45.83 41.30
C ARG A 3 20.00 45.32 40.43
N LYS A 4 19.79 45.04 39.13
CA LYS A 4 19.88 45.97 37.97
C LYS A 4 21.32 46.49 37.77
N THR A 5 21.98 46.53 36.63
CA THR A 5 21.70 46.26 35.20
C THR A 5 23.05 46.37 34.44
N ALA A 6 23.09 45.83 33.22
CA ALA A 6 24.19 45.77 32.24
C ALA A 6 24.91 47.11 31.91
N PRO A 7 26.01 47.10 31.10
CA PRO A 7 25.82 47.14 29.64
C PRO A 7 26.90 46.44 28.76
N VAL A 8 26.39 45.92 27.64
CA VAL A 8 26.85 46.09 26.23
C VAL A 8 28.34 45.97 25.88
N PHE A 9 28.68 44.92 25.12
CA PHE A 9 29.70 44.93 24.06
C PHE A 9 29.13 44.13 22.87
N LEU A 10 28.62 44.81 21.86
CA LEU A 10 29.26 45.16 20.59
C LEU A 10 29.37 43.98 19.60
N LEU A 11 28.52 44.10 18.58
CA LEU A 11 28.53 43.45 17.27
C LEU A 11 29.95 43.19 16.73
N ALA A 12 30.18 41.97 16.23
CA ALA A 12 31.06 41.75 15.10
C ALA A 12 30.39 40.78 14.11
N PHE A 13 30.06 41.36 12.96
CA PHE A 13 29.63 40.74 11.72
C PHE A 13 30.46 39.52 11.33
N LEU A 14 29.81 38.36 11.14
CA LEU A 14 30.22 37.34 10.17
C LEU A 14 28.97 36.64 9.61
N LEU A 15 28.34 37.26 8.61
CA LEU A 15 27.62 36.58 7.53
C LEU A 15 28.58 36.59 6.31
N PRO A 16 28.51 35.66 5.33
CA PRO A 16 27.45 34.69 5.09
C PRO A 16 27.99 33.27 4.79
N SER A 17 27.26 32.26 5.21
CA SER A 17 27.27 30.98 4.48
C SER A 17 25.84 30.56 4.30
N LEU A 18 25.20 31.16 3.29
CA LEU A 18 24.16 30.50 2.52
C LEU A 18 24.82 29.25 1.93
N ALA A 19 24.98 28.21 2.76
CA ALA A 19 25.04 26.87 2.26
C ALA A 19 23.69 26.69 1.57
N MET A 20 23.71 26.84 0.25
CA MET A 20 22.68 26.32 -0.61
C MET A 20 22.57 24.84 -0.26
N ALA A 21 21.66 24.52 0.67
CA ALA A 21 21.00 23.25 0.64
C ALA A 21 20.36 23.24 -0.74
N GLN A 22 21.09 22.68 -1.69
CA GLN A 22 20.56 22.23 -2.95
C GLN A 22 19.38 21.39 -2.52
N GLY A 23 18.18 21.98 -2.61
CA GLY A 23 16.97 21.20 -2.66
C GLY A 23 17.24 20.24 -3.80
N ALA A 24 17.60 19.01 -3.45
CA ALA A 24 17.54 17.92 -4.38
C ALA A 24 16.07 17.91 -4.77
N VAL A 25 15.76 18.60 -5.86
CA VAL A 25 14.52 18.45 -6.57
C VAL A 25 14.58 16.98 -6.95
N GLN A 26 13.89 16.16 -6.16
CA GLN A 26 13.70 14.77 -6.46
C GLN A 26 12.74 14.76 -7.65
N TRP A 27 13.34 14.94 -8.83
CA TRP A 27 12.67 14.86 -10.12
C TRP A 27 11.99 13.50 -10.17
N GLY A 28 10.68 13.50 -9.91
CA GLY A 28 9.75 12.40 -9.98
C GLY A 28 10.37 11.02 -9.77
N SER A 29 10.26 10.49 -8.54
CA SER A 29 9.95 9.06 -8.45
C SER A 29 8.56 8.91 -9.06
N SER A 30 8.50 8.83 -10.39
CA SER A 30 7.34 8.34 -11.10
C SER A 30 7.39 6.83 -10.89
N ASP A 31 7.11 6.41 -9.66
CA ASP A 31 6.53 5.10 -9.41
C ASP A 31 5.21 5.12 -10.18
N LYS A 32 5.30 4.83 -11.47
CA LYS A 32 4.11 4.63 -12.29
C LYS A 32 3.34 3.53 -11.56
N PRO A 33 2.07 3.75 -11.20
CA PRO A 33 1.26 2.70 -10.60
C PRO A 33 1.40 1.48 -11.50
N TYR A 34 1.86 0.36 -10.96
CA TYR A 34 2.10 -0.84 -11.75
C TYR A 34 1.24 -1.94 -11.18
N ARG A 35 0.45 -2.56 -12.05
CA ARG A 35 -0.35 -3.70 -11.63
C ARG A 35 0.53 -4.93 -11.57
N GLN A 36 0.38 -5.69 -10.50
CA GLN A 36 1.02 -6.98 -10.34
C GLN A 36 0.05 -8.11 -10.68
N PRO A 37 0.52 -9.24 -11.21
CA PRO A 37 -0.33 -10.40 -11.44
C PRO A 37 -0.94 -10.88 -10.11
N ALA A 38 -2.25 -11.09 -10.10
CA ALA A 38 -2.97 -11.62 -8.94
C ALA A 38 -2.81 -13.14 -8.90
N ASN A 39 -2.09 -13.66 -7.90
CA ASN A 39 -1.81 -15.08 -7.82
C ASN A 39 -3.12 -15.88 -7.61
N GLY A 40 -3.31 -16.98 -8.35
CA GLY A 40 -4.53 -17.77 -8.32
C GLY A 40 -5.71 -17.21 -9.15
N MET A 41 -5.60 -16.00 -9.69
CA MET A 41 -6.67 -15.34 -10.46
C MET A 41 -6.19 -14.92 -11.86
N LYS A 42 -7.09 -14.89 -12.84
CA LYS A 42 -6.81 -14.33 -14.17
C LYS A 42 -6.99 -12.80 -14.15
N GLY A 43 -6.04 -12.10 -13.53
CA GLY A 43 -6.08 -10.64 -13.44
C GLY A 43 -4.86 -10.04 -12.77
N TYR A 44 -4.95 -8.75 -12.50
CA TYR A 44 -3.89 -7.95 -11.91
C TYR A 44 -4.45 -7.13 -10.74
N TYR A 45 -3.61 -6.76 -9.79
CA TYR A 45 -3.99 -5.91 -8.67
C TYR A 45 -2.98 -4.76 -8.51
N GLU A 46 -3.35 -3.72 -7.81
CA GLU A 46 -2.51 -2.55 -7.54
C GLU A 46 -2.02 -2.61 -6.09
N PRO A 47 -0.75 -3.01 -5.84
CA PRO A 47 -0.24 -3.19 -4.47
C PRO A 47 -0.39 -1.94 -3.60
N GLU A 48 -0.22 -0.77 -4.19
CA GLU A 48 -0.34 0.54 -3.54
C GLU A 48 -1.79 0.91 -3.17
N LYS A 49 -2.78 0.23 -3.75
CA LYS A 49 -4.22 0.44 -3.45
C LYS A 49 -4.82 -0.68 -2.60
N VAL A 50 -4.01 -1.60 -2.10
CA VAL A 50 -4.46 -2.56 -1.08
C VAL A 50 -4.62 -1.81 0.24
N THR A 51 -5.84 -1.77 0.75
CA THR A 51 -6.15 -1.09 2.01
C THR A 51 -6.35 -2.10 3.12
N ARG A 52 -5.86 -1.77 4.32
CA ARG A 52 -6.05 -2.57 5.53
C ARG A 52 -6.74 -1.74 6.60
N ASP A 53 -7.80 -2.28 7.17
CA ASP A 53 -8.56 -1.70 8.27
C ASP A 53 -8.83 -2.77 9.33
N GLY A 54 -8.06 -2.73 10.43
CA GLY A 54 -8.03 -3.79 11.42
C GLY A 54 -7.71 -5.16 10.80
N ASP A 55 -8.59 -6.13 11.04
CA ASP A 55 -8.50 -7.48 10.46
C ASP A 55 -9.05 -7.57 9.03
N THR A 56 -9.48 -6.46 8.42
CA THR A 56 -10.03 -6.46 7.07
C THR A 56 -9.02 -5.97 6.05
N VAL A 57 -8.87 -6.67 4.94
CA VAL A 57 -8.08 -6.26 3.78
C VAL A 57 -9.00 -6.09 2.58
N SER A 58 -8.89 -4.97 1.88
CA SER A 58 -9.59 -4.73 0.61
C SER A 58 -8.62 -4.52 -0.54
N PHE A 59 -8.92 -5.13 -1.69
CA PHE A 59 -8.12 -5.00 -2.90
C PHE A 59 -8.98 -5.18 -4.15
N LYS A 60 -8.59 -4.49 -5.23
CA LYS A 60 -9.25 -4.60 -6.54
C LYS A 60 -8.47 -5.51 -7.46
N ILE A 61 -9.20 -6.29 -8.25
CA ILE A 61 -8.65 -7.05 -9.38
C ILE A 61 -9.08 -6.39 -10.68
N TYR A 62 -8.16 -6.33 -11.62
CA TYR A 62 -8.29 -5.75 -12.95
C TYR A 62 -7.99 -6.79 -14.01
N ARG A 63 -8.60 -6.69 -15.19
CA ARG A 63 -8.29 -7.57 -16.33
C ARG A 63 -7.02 -7.17 -17.06
N SER A 64 -6.68 -5.88 -17.07
CA SER A 64 -5.51 -5.33 -17.75
C SER A 64 -4.35 -5.08 -16.78
N ALA A 65 -3.12 -5.32 -17.24
CA ALA A 65 -1.90 -4.94 -16.55
C ALA A 65 -1.65 -3.42 -16.56
N ASP A 66 -2.26 -2.71 -17.52
CA ASP A 66 -2.08 -1.26 -17.67
C ASP A 66 -2.95 -0.51 -16.64
N PRO A 67 -2.34 0.25 -15.70
CA PRO A 67 -3.05 1.03 -14.68
C PRO A 67 -4.00 2.09 -15.26
N VAL A 68 -3.74 2.55 -16.50
CA VAL A 68 -4.54 3.58 -17.18
C VAL A 68 -5.89 3.01 -17.64
N VAL A 69 -5.99 1.69 -17.80
CA VAL A 69 -7.22 1.00 -18.21
C VAL A 69 -8.06 0.64 -16.98
N PRO A 70 -9.24 1.27 -16.76
CA PRO A 70 -10.07 1.03 -15.57
C PRO A 70 -10.97 -0.21 -15.73
N ASP A 71 -10.43 -1.33 -16.20
CA ASP A 71 -11.18 -2.57 -16.39
C ASP A 71 -11.16 -3.43 -15.11
N GLU A 72 -11.97 -3.03 -14.14
CA GLU A 72 -12.17 -3.73 -12.87
C GLU A 72 -12.90 -5.06 -13.09
N LEU A 73 -12.28 -6.15 -12.65
CA LEU A 73 -12.91 -7.47 -12.54
C LEU A 73 -13.85 -7.52 -11.33
N GLY A 74 -13.39 -7.00 -10.19
CA GLY A 74 -14.13 -6.96 -8.94
C GLY A 74 -13.31 -6.34 -7.81
N ASN A 75 -14.00 -5.85 -6.77
CA ASN A 75 -13.39 -5.44 -5.52
C ASN A 75 -13.62 -6.52 -4.47
N TYR A 76 -12.57 -6.92 -3.77
CA TYR A 76 -12.62 -7.97 -2.77
C TYR A 76 -12.27 -7.40 -1.40
N THR A 77 -13.07 -7.76 -0.41
CA THR A 77 -12.84 -7.42 0.99
C THR A 77 -12.79 -8.72 1.77
N VAL A 78 -11.70 -8.97 2.48
CA VAL A 78 -11.42 -10.19 3.22
C VAL A 78 -11.27 -9.87 4.70
N ASN A 79 -12.02 -10.54 5.57
CA ASN A 79 -11.79 -10.55 7.00
C ASN A 79 -10.76 -11.65 7.31
N CYS A 80 -9.58 -11.23 7.76
CA CYS A 80 -8.44 -12.07 8.04
C CYS A 80 -8.63 -12.97 9.27
N ASP A 81 -9.50 -12.58 10.21
CA ASP A 81 -9.81 -13.34 11.42
C ASP A 81 -10.88 -14.41 11.15
N THR A 82 -12.02 -14.02 10.59
CA THR A 82 -13.13 -14.95 10.30
C THR A 82 -12.90 -15.82 9.06
N ARG A 83 -11.90 -15.45 8.23
CA ARG A 83 -11.63 -16.05 6.91
C ARG A 83 -12.86 -15.99 6.01
N GLU A 84 -13.52 -14.85 5.98
CA GLU A 84 -14.65 -14.59 5.09
C GLU A 84 -14.29 -13.50 4.09
N TYR A 85 -14.94 -13.52 2.94
CA TYR A 85 -14.77 -12.48 1.94
C TYR A 85 -16.10 -12.04 1.34
N VAL A 86 -16.10 -10.80 0.87
CA VAL A 86 -17.18 -10.18 0.10
C VAL A 86 -16.58 -9.71 -1.21
N THR A 87 -17.29 -9.96 -2.30
CA THR A 87 -16.96 -9.43 -3.62
C THR A 87 -17.96 -8.34 -3.97
N THR A 88 -17.49 -7.18 -4.42
CA THR A 88 -18.32 -6.13 -4.98
C THR A 88 -18.06 -6.02 -6.48
N GLU A 89 -19.09 -6.28 -7.27
CA GLU A 89 -19.08 -6.14 -8.73
C GLU A 89 -20.19 -5.18 -9.16
N LYS A 90 -19.84 -4.18 -9.98
CA LYS A 90 -20.81 -3.18 -10.50
C LYS A 90 -21.68 -2.55 -9.40
N GLY A 91 -21.09 -2.30 -8.23
CA GLY A 91 -21.77 -1.71 -7.07
C GLY A 91 -22.66 -2.66 -6.26
N LYS A 92 -22.67 -3.97 -6.58
CA LYS A 92 -23.41 -4.98 -5.81
C LYS A 92 -22.43 -5.85 -5.04
N ALA A 93 -22.55 -5.85 -3.72
CA ALA A 93 -21.80 -6.74 -2.83
C ALA A 93 -22.49 -8.10 -2.74
N THR A 94 -21.70 -9.17 -2.76
CA THR A 94 -22.15 -10.52 -2.39
C THR A 94 -22.38 -10.61 -0.88
N PRO A 95 -23.18 -11.57 -0.39
CA PRO A 95 -23.12 -11.92 1.03
C PRO A 95 -21.70 -12.36 1.41
N PRO A 96 -21.31 -12.26 2.69
CA PRO A 96 -20.06 -12.84 3.18
C PRO A 96 -20.03 -14.34 2.90
N MET A 97 -18.94 -14.79 2.29
CA MET A 97 -18.70 -16.20 1.98
C MET A 97 -17.43 -16.65 2.69
N LYS A 98 -17.44 -17.87 3.19
CA LYS A 98 -16.25 -18.45 3.82
C LYS A 98 -15.20 -18.74 2.77
N LEU A 99 -13.99 -18.26 3.01
CA LEU A 99 -12.85 -18.45 2.13
C LEU A 99 -12.27 -19.85 2.33
N LEU A 100 -12.29 -20.65 1.27
CA LEU A 100 -11.82 -22.04 1.31
C LEU A 100 -10.43 -22.16 0.65
N ALA A 101 -9.60 -23.04 1.21
CA ALA A 101 -8.35 -23.41 0.56
C ALA A 101 -8.66 -24.06 -0.80
N GLY A 102 -8.08 -23.52 -1.88
CA GLY A 102 -8.33 -23.93 -3.26
C GLY A 102 -9.21 -22.98 -4.06
N GLU A 103 -9.86 -21.99 -3.42
CA GLU A 103 -10.50 -20.89 -4.15
C GLU A 103 -9.44 -19.98 -4.81
N GLN A 104 -9.78 -19.41 -5.96
CA GLN A 104 -8.87 -18.57 -6.74
C GLN A 104 -8.36 -17.35 -5.95
N ILE A 105 -9.18 -16.81 -5.05
CA ILE A 105 -8.84 -15.67 -4.19
C ILE A 105 -7.97 -16.05 -2.99
N TYR A 106 -7.96 -17.31 -2.59
CA TYR A 106 -7.27 -17.77 -1.38
C TYR A 106 -5.78 -17.40 -1.36
N PRO A 107 -4.98 -17.55 -2.45
CA PRO A 107 -3.58 -17.16 -2.45
C PRO A 107 -3.37 -15.65 -2.22
N MET A 108 -4.26 -14.81 -2.75
CA MET A 108 -4.22 -13.35 -2.54
C MET A 108 -4.56 -13.00 -1.09
N ALA A 109 -5.63 -13.58 -0.56
CA ALA A 109 -6.01 -13.41 0.83
C ALA A 109 -4.91 -13.88 1.79
N ALA A 110 -4.34 -15.07 1.57
CA ALA A 110 -3.24 -15.59 2.38
C ALA A 110 -2.00 -14.68 2.34
N LYS A 111 -1.68 -14.11 1.17
CA LYS A 111 -0.61 -13.12 1.02
C LYS A 111 -0.85 -11.88 1.88
N PHE A 112 -2.03 -11.28 1.80
CA PHE A 112 -2.30 -10.01 2.49
C PHE A 112 -2.66 -10.17 3.97
N CYS A 113 -3.30 -11.27 4.33
CA CYS A 113 -3.61 -11.63 5.72
C CYS A 113 -2.45 -12.32 6.43
N GLU A 114 -1.32 -12.55 5.74
CA GLU A 114 -0.11 -13.19 6.27
C GLU A 114 -0.36 -14.55 6.91
N TRP A 115 -1.41 -15.25 6.45
CA TRP A 115 -1.60 -16.66 6.78
C TRP A 115 -0.41 -17.39 6.15
N GLY A 116 0.42 -18.03 6.99
CA GLY A 116 1.75 -18.55 6.66
C GLY A 116 1.85 -19.46 5.44
N ASP A 117 0.72 -19.81 4.82
CA ASP A 117 0.56 -20.53 3.55
C ASP A 117 1.14 -19.76 2.34
N GLY A 118 1.26 -18.43 2.42
CA GLY A 118 1.81 -17.60 1.34
C GLY A 118 3.35 -17.62 1.21
N LYS A 119 4.09 -18.11 2.22
CA LYS A 119 5.56 -18.21 2.18
C LYS A 119 6.07 -19.52 1.55
N GLY A 120 5.17 -20.46 1.22
CA GLY A 120 5.53 -21.84 0.84
C GLY A 120 5.57 -22.14 -0.67
N PHE A 121 4.89 -21.39 -1.53
CA PHE A 121 4.72 -21.79 -2.94
C PHE A 121 5.80 -21.29 -3.91
N PHE A 122 6.68 -20.37 -3.50
CA PHE A 122 7.73 -19.81 -4.37
C PHE A 122 9.12 -20.45 -4.20
N LYS A 123 9.26 -21.51 -3.39
CA LYS A 123 10.55 -22.16 -3.10
C LYS A 123 10.76 -23.54 -3.75
N GLN A 124 10.03 -23.87 -4.82
CA GLN A 124 10.18 -25.17 -5.51
C GLN A 124 10.70 -25.11 -6.96
N PHE A 125 11.17 -23.97 -7.48
CA PHE A 125 11.67 -23.88 -8.86
C PHE A 125 12.93 -23.02 -9.09
N PHE A 126 13.85 -22.93 -8.13
CA PHE A 126 15.22 -22.48 -8.39
C PHE A 126 16.22 -23.19 -7.46
#